data_AF-A0A2H6NG03-F1
#
_entry.id   AF-A0A2H6NG03-F1
#
_cell.length_a   1.000
_cell.length_b   1.000
_cell.length_c   1.000
_cell.angle_alpha   90.00
_cell.angle_beta   90.00
_cell.angle_gamma   90.00
#
_symmetry.space_group_name_H-M   'P 1'
#
loop_
_entity.id
_entity.type
_entity.pdbx_description
1 polymer ?
#
loop_
_entity_poly.entity_id
_entity_poly.type
_entity_poly.pdbx_seq_one_letter_code
_entity_poly.pdbx_strand_id
1 'polypeptide(L)'
;IKTAILVGGMAPQKQQRMLKRKPEIVIATPGRLWELIQDKQPHLSNLRQLRCLVIDEADRMVERGHFLELSQLLEMLSDTQHNPKRQTFVFSATLTLIHQAPTRVLQKKNAIKIDRKTKLEMLMQKVGIKGKPKVIDLTRKEATVETLTETRIHCDTEEKDYYLYYFLLQHPGRTMVFANSIDCIKRLTSLLTIMDCNPLPLHANMHQKQRLKNLERFAERNSCPLLTTDVAARGLDIPYVQHVIHYQVPRTSELYVHRSGRTARAANEGLSLLLIGPHDLINFKKIYKTLKKDEELPFFPVEAK
;
A
#
# COMPACT_ATOMS: atom_id res chain seq x y z
N ILE A 1 -6.36 17.84 22.37
CA ILE A 1 -6.52 16.42 21.99
C ILE A 1 -5.14 15.79 22.00
N LYS A 2 -4.88 14.84 22.90
CA LYS A 2 -3.63 14.08 22.98
C LYS A 2 -3.76 12.85 22.10
N THR A 3 -2.74 12.61 21.29
CA THR A 3 -2.68 11.47 20.39
C THR A 3 -1.55 10.53 20.80
N ALA A 4 -1.72 9.23 20.56
CA ALA A 4 -0.63 8.26 20.68
C ALA A 4 -0.55 7.38 19.44
N ILE A 5 0.68 7.03 19.05
CA ILE A 5 1.00 6.18 17.92
C ILE A 5 1.57 4.87 18.47
N LEU A 6 0.93 3.74 18.14
CA LEU A 6 1.29 2.40 18.58
C LEU A 6 1.57 1.52 17.36
N VAL A 7 2.84 1.47 16.96
CA VAL A 7 3.27 0.69 15.78
C VAL A 7 4.47 -0.19 16.11
N GLY A 8 4.62 -1.27 15.36
CA GLY A 8 5.78 -2.15 15.46
C GLY A 8 7.10 -1.38 15.25
N GLY A 9 8.18 -1.84 15.91
CA GLY A 9 9.52 -1.25 15.79
C GLY A 9 9.75 0.06 16.57
N MET A 10 8.75 0.59 17.26
CA MET A 10 8.96 1.65 18.26
C MET A 10 9.34 1.07 19.62
N ALA A 11 10.28 1.73 20.31
CA ALA A 11 10.71 1.32 21.66
C ALA A 11 9.52 1.15 22.62
N PRO A 12 9.36 -0.02 23.28
CA PRO A 12 8.21 -0.29 24.15
C PRO A 12 8.02 0.76 25.25
N GLN A 13 9.12 1.21 25.86
CA GLN A 13 9.11 2.25 26.89
C GLN A 13 8.53 3.59 26.40
N LYS A 14 8.78 3.95 25.12
CA LYS A 14 8.21 5.16 24.52
C LYS A 14 6.69 5.03 24.39
N GLN A 15 6.20 3.90 23.90
CA GLN A 15 4.76 3.63 23.77
C GLN A 15 4.06 3.61 25.13
N GLN A 16 4.67 2.99 26.15
CA GLN A 16 4.16 3.02 27.53
C GLN A 16 4.04 4.44 28.08
N ARG A 17 5.06 5.30 27.88
CA ARG A 17 5.00 6.71 28.30
C ARG A 17 3.88 7.47 27.59
N MET A 18 3.65 7.20 26.29
CA MET A 18 2.57 7.81 25.53
C MET A 18 1.19 7.39 26.07
N LEU A 19 1.00 6.10 26.38
CA LEU A 19 -0.24 5.57 26.96
C LEU A 19 -0.49 6.07 28.39
N LYS A 20 0.55 6.23 29.21
CA LYS A 20 0.44 6.81 30.57
C LYS A 20 -0.16 8.21 30.59
N ARG A 21 -0.04 8.97 29.49
CA ARG A 21 -0.64 10.30 29.34
C ARG A 21 -2.15 10.28 29.08
N LYS A 22 -2.75 9.08 29.00
CA LYS A 22 -4.17 8.83 28.73
C LYS A 22 -4.66 9.55 27.47
N PRO A 23 -4.10 9.23 26.28
CA PRO A 23 -4.46 9.87 25.02
C PRO A 23 -5.92 9.61 24.65
N GLU A 24 -6.62 10.62 24.12
CA GLU A 24 -8.00 10.47 23.64
C GLU A 24 -8.06 9.79 22.27
N ILE A 25 -7.01 9.93 21.45
CA ILE A 25 -6.90 9.27 20.13
C ILE A 25 -5.69 8.34 20.12
N VAL A 26 -5.91 7.10 19.70
CA VAL A 26 -4.86 6.10 19.50
C VAL A 26 -4.85 5.70 18.02
N ILE A 27 -3.71 5.90 17.37
CA ILE A 27 -3.43 5.44 16.01
C ILE A 27 -2.52 4.23 16.12
N ALA A 28 -2.93 3.08 15.59
CA ALA A 28 -2.17 1.85 15.79
C ALA A 28 -2.23 0.89 14.61
N THR A 29 -1.16 0.11 14.42
CA THR A 29 -1.21 -1.09 13.57
C THR A 29 -1.88 -2.23 14.34
N PRO A 30 -2.76 -3.05 13.71
CA PRO A 30 -3.54 -4.06 14.42
C PRO A 30 -2.72 -5.01 15.31
N GLY A 31 -1.63 -5.57 14.79
CA GLY A 31 -0.79 -6.50 15.56
C GLY A 31 -0.19 -5.86 16.82
N ARG A 32 0.33 -4.63 16.73
CA ARG A 32 0.90 -3.93 17.89
C ARG A 32 -0.17 -3.54 18.91
N LEU A 33 -1.35 -3.12 18.44
CA LEU A 33 -2.46 -2.80 19.33
C LEU A 33 -2.91 -4.05 20.10
N TRP A 34 -3.04 -5.17 19.40
CA TRP A 34 -3.43 -6.44 20.00
C TRP A 34 -2.45 -6.92 21.08
N GLU A 35 -1.15 -6.90 20.78
CA GLU A 35 -0.09 -7.24 21.75
C GLU A 35 -0.21 -6.41 23.04
N LEU A 36 -0.39 -5.09 22.91
CA LEU A 36 -0.54 -4.20 24.08
C LEU A 36 -1.82 -4.46 24.88
N ILE A 37 -2.88 -4.94 24.25
CA ILE A 37 -4.11 -5.34 24.94
C ILE A 37 -3.90 -6.67 25.67
N GLN A 38 -3.22 -7.63 25.05
CA GLN A 38 -2.86 -8.90 25.68
C GLN A 38 -1.93 -8.69 26.89
N ASP A 39 -1.01 -7.73 26.80
CA ASP A 39 -0.16 -7.27 27.90
C ASP A 39 -0.93 -6.51 29.00
N LYS A 40 -2.26 -6.39 28.88
CA LYS A 40 -3.15 -5.72 29.84
C LYS A 40 -2.74 -4.27 30.11
N GLN A 41 -2.35 -3.53 29.07
CA GLN A 41 -2.03 -2.10 29.23
C GLN A 41 -3.22 -1.34 29.83
N PRO A 42 -3.06 -0.63 30.97
CA PRO A 42 -4.19 -0.07 31.71
C PRO A 42 -5.05 0.92 30.93
N HIS A 43 -4.47 1.70 30.02
CA HIS A 43 -5.24 2.66 29.20
C HIS A 43 -6.10 1.97 28.14
N LEU A 44 -5.73 0.76 27.72
CA LEU A 44 -6.41 0.00 26.67
C LEU A 44 -7.46 -0.98 27.22
N SER A 45 -7.53 -1.19 28.55
CA SER A 45 -8.47 -2.13 29.16
C SER A 45 -9.94 -1.80 28.88
N ASN A 46 -10.26 -0.51 28.70
CA ASN A 46 -11.63 -0.03 28.50
C ASN A 46 -11.98 0.19 27.02
N LEU A 47 -11.25 -0.44 26.08
CA LEU A 47 -11.50 -0.32 24.63
C LEU A 47 -12.95 -0.67 24.23
N ARG A 48 -13.68 -1.46 25.02
CA ARG A 48 -15.10 -1.75 24.77
C ARG A 48 -16.00 -0.50 24.79
N GLN A 49 -15.60 0.57 25.49
CA GLN A 49 -16.32 1.85 25.55
C GLN A 49 -15.94 2.81 24.41
N LEU A 50 -15.17 2.36 23.42
CA LEU A 50 -14.70 3.17 22.30
C LEU A 50 -15.87 3.76 21.49
N ARG A 51 -16.01 5.09 21.48
CA ARG A 51 -17.09 5.79 20.77
C ARG A 51 -16.88 5.92 19.27
N CYS A 52 -15.64 5.87 18.80
CA CYS A 52 -15.29 6.03 17.39
C CYS A 52 -14.21 5.02 17.00
N LEU A 53 -14.47 4.24 15.95
CA LEU A 53 -13.51 3.33 15.33
C LEU A 53 -13.27 3.76 13.88
N VAL A 54 -12.01 3.91 13.50
CA VAL A 54 -11.62 4.19 12.12
C VAL A 54 -10.74 3.05 11.64
N ILE A 55 -11.11 2.47 10.50
CA ILE A 55 -10.33 1.44 9.81
C ILE A 55 -9.92 2.02 8.47
N ASP A 56 -8.61 2.20 8.29
CA ASP A 56 -8.01 2.67 7.05
C ASP A 56 -7.35 1.50 6.29
N GLU A 57 -7.18 1.64 4.97
CA GLU A 57 -6.72 0.58 4.05
C GLU A 57 -7.50 -0.76 4.21
N ALA A 58 -8.82 -0.67 4.37
CA ALA A 58 -9.66 -1.81 4.71
C ALA A 58 -9.72 -2.91 3.62
N ASP A 59 -9.31 -2.62 2.39
CA ASP A 59 -9.09 -3.59 1.31
C ASP A 59 -8.16 -4.72 1.75
N ARG A 60 -7.18 -4.42 2.61
CA ARG A 60 -6.23 -5.41 3.13
C ARG A 60 -6.87 -6.44 4.05
N MET A 61 -8.05 -6.15 4.62
CA MET A 61 -8.77 -7.09 5.48
C MET A 61 -9.44 -8.21 4.71
N VAL A 62 -9.70 -8.00 3.41
CA VAL A 62 -10.40 -8.96 2.54
C VAL A 62 -9.40 -9.86 1.80
N GLU A 63 -8.12 -9.46 1.76
CA GLU A 63 -7.03 -10.27 1.20
C GLU A 63 -6.80 -11.56 2.04
N ARG A 64 -6.55 -12.69 1.37
CA ARG A 64 -6.35 -13.99 2.04
C ARG A 64 -5.07 -13.99 2.89
N GLY A 65 -5.17 -14.40 4.14
CA GLY A 65 -4.02 -14.57 5.04
C GLY A 65 -3.58 -13.30 5.78
N HIS A 66 -4.34 -12.20 5.70
CA HIS A 66 -4.02 -10.94 6.37
C HIS A 66 -4.89 -10.66 7.60
N PHE A 67 -4.21 -10.21 8.68
CA PHE A 67 -4.72 -9.65 9.93
C PHE A 67 -5.66 -10.51 10.79
N LEU A 68 -5.17 -11.66 11.26
CA LEU A 68 -5.88 -12.44 12.29
C LEU A 68 -6.12 -11.59 13.56
N GLU A 69 -5.13 -10.78 13.93
CA GLU A 69 -5.16 -9.90 15.10
C GLU A 69 -6.25 -8.83 14.97
N LEU A 70 -6.51 -8.35 13.75
CA LEU A 70 -7.59 -7.40 13.52
C LEU A 70 -8.96 -8.06 13.66
N SER A 71 -9.12 -9.30 13.20
CA SER A 71 -10.36 -10.04 13.44
C SER A 71 -10.63 -10.23 14.94
N GLN A 72 -9.59 -10.57 15.72
CA GLN A 72 -9.70 -10.70 17.18
C GLN A 72 -10.03 -9.37 17.86
N LEU A 73 -9.41 -8.27 17.43
CA LEU A 73 -9.74 -6.91 17.89
C LEU A 73 -11.20 -6.56 17.61
N LEU A 74 -11.67 -6.83 16.39
CA LEU A 74 -13.03 -6.49 15.97
C LEU A 74 -14.07 -7.33 16.69
N GLU A 75 -13.79 -8.62 16.91
CA GLU A 75 -14.63 -9.50 17.73
C GLU A 75 -14.76 -8.97 19.15
N MET A 76 -13.65 -8.60 19.79
CA MET A 76 -13.66 -7.98 21.13
C MET A 76 -14.48 -6.68 21.17
N LEU A 77 -14.44 -5.88 20.10
CA LEU A 77 -15.19 -4.63 19.99
C LEU A 77 -16.66 -4.85 19.57
N SER A 78 -17.02 -6.00 18.99
CA SER A 78 -18.34 -6.24 18.39
C SER A 78 -19.49 -6.37 19.40
N ASP A 79 -19.18 -6.46 20.70
CA ASP A 79 -20.16 -6.54 21.77
C ASP A 79 -20.96 -5.23 21.89
N THR A 80 -22.15 -5.23 21.25
CA THR A 80 -23.07 -4.10 21.22
C THR A 80 -23.73 -3.79 22.56
N GLN A 81 -23.67 -4.70 23.54
CA GLN A 81 -24.21 -4.44 24.88
C GLN A 81 -23.42 -3.33 25.59
N HIS A 82 -22.14 -3.18 25.25
CA HIS A 82 -21.24 -2.23 25.91
C HIS A 82 -21.20 -0.85 25.23
N ASN A 83 -21.58 -0.75 23.95
CA ASN A 83 -21.59 0.55 23.26
C ASN A 83 -22.52 0.61 22.01
N PRO A 84 -23.82 0.88 22.21
CA PRO A 84 -24.79 0.94 21.11
C PRO A 84 -24.65 2.16 20.20
N LYS A 85 -23.89 3.18 20.61
CA LYS A 85 -23.72 4.46 19.86
C LYS A 85 -22.35 4.60 19.19
N ARG A 86 -21.54 3.53 19.11
CA ARG A 86 -20.23 3.59 18.45
C ARG A 86 -20.37 3.92 16.97
N GLN A 87 -19.66 4.96 16.52
CA GLN A 87 -19.54 5.28 15.11
C GLN A 87 -18.32 4.57 14.52
N THR A 88 -18.50 3.88 13.39
CA THR A 88 -17.42 3.18 12.70
C THR A 88 -17.25 3.76 11.29
N PHE A 89 -16.03 4.17 10.96
CA PHE A 89 -15.62 4.59 9.63
C PHE A 89 -14.70 3.55 9.01
N VAL A 90 -14.94 3.24 7.74
CA VAL A 90 -14.13 2.30 6.98
C VAL A 90 -13.72 2.97 5.68
N PHE A 91 -12.42 3.09 5.47
CA PHE A 91 -11.82 3.70 4.30
C PHE A 91 -11.07 2.65 3.48
N SER A 92 -11.25 2.67 2.17
CA SER A 92 -10.48 1.85 1.25
C SER A 92 -10.50 2.44 -0.16
N ALA A 93 -9.38 2.33 -0.85
CA ALA A 93 -9.23 2.85 -2.21
C ALA A 93 -9.61 1.84 -3.31
N THR A 94 -9.66 0.54 -3.00
CA THR A 94 -9.71 -0.51 -4.04
C THR A 94 -10.82 -1.55 -3.86
N LEU A 95 -11.78 -1.31 -2.96
CA LEU A 95 -12.94 -2.21 -2.78
C LEU A 95 -13.72 -2.43 -4.09
N THR A 96 -13.66 -1.46 -4.99
CA THR A 96 -14.31 -1.46 -6.30
C THR A 96 -13.56 -2.28 -7.36
N LEU A 97 -12.31 -2.68 -7.13
CA LEU A 97 -11.53 -3.48 -8.07
C LEU A 97 -11.83 -4.98 -7.82
N ILE A 98 -12.45 -5.65 -8.79
CA ILE A 98 -12.79 -7.07 -8.72
C ILE A 98 -11.66 -7.87 -9.37
N HIS A 99 -10.94 -8.68 -8.61
CA HIS A 99 -9.95 -9.58 -9.17
C HIS A 99 -10.61 -10.71 -9.96
N GLN A 100 -10.01 -11.07 -11.11
CA GLN A 100 -10.17 -12.42 -11.64
C GLN A 100 -9.28 -13.37 -10.84
N ALA A 101 -9.85 -14.47 -10.31
CA ALA A 101 -9.12 -15.48 -9.55
C ALA A 101 -7.88 -15.99 -10.33
N PRO A 102 -6.80 -16.44 -9.64
CA PRO A 102 -5.64 -17.03 -10.29
C PRO A 102 -6.05 -18.21 -11.17
N THR A 103 -5.45 -18.33 -12.36
CA THR A 103 -5.78 -19.34 -13.37
C THR A 103 -5.66 -20.78 -12.84
N ARG A 104 -4.83 -21.03 -11.82
CA ARG A 104 -4.73 -22.32 -11.12
C ARG A 104 -6.00 -22.73 -10.36
N VAL A 105 -6.87 -21.77 -10.02
CA VAL A 105 -8.17 -22.04 -9.38
C VAL A 105 -9.27 -22.26 -10.43
N LEU A 106 -9.06 -21.86 -11.69
CA LEU A 106 -10.03 -22.04 -12.77
C LEU A 106 -10.19 -23.51 -13.22
N GLN A 107 -9.31 -24.41 -12.78
CA GLN A 107 -9.50 -25.86 -12.95
C GLN A 107 -10.47 -26.46 -11.91
N LYS A 108 -10.84 -25.72 -10.85
CA LYS A 108 -12.00 -26.08 -10.02
C LYS A 108 -13.23 -25.41 -10.62
N LYS A 109 -14.20 -26.21 -11.07
CA LYS A 109 -15.46 -25.80 -11.74
C LYS A 109 -16.32 -24.73 -11.02
N ASN A 110 -15.92 -24.22 -9.85
CA ASN A 110 -16.64 -23.24 -9.02
C ASN A 110 -15.75 -22.09 -8.51
N ALA A 111 -15.01 -21.40 -9.37
CA ALA A 111 -14.33 -20.16 -8.98
C ALA A 111 -15.35 -19.01 -8.90
N ILE A 112 -15.89 -18.77 -7.70
CA ILE A 112 -16.85 -17.70 -7.42
C ILE A 112 -16.22 -16.35 -7.78
N LYS A 113 -16.77 -15.66 -8.79
CA LYS A 113 -16.48 -14.25 -9.04
C LYS A 113 -17.04 -13.46 -7.86
N ILE A 114 -16.16 -12.96 -7.01
CA ILE A 114 -16.57 -12.10 -5.88
C ILE A 114 -16.91 -10.74 -6.46
N ASP A 115 -18.20 -10.39 -6.49
CA ASP A 115 -18.66 -9.08 -6.93
C ASP A 115 -18.37 -7.98 -5.87
N ARG A 116 -18.40 -6.70 -6.27
CA ARG A 116 -18.24 -5.54 -5.38
C ARG A 116 -19.17 -5.63 -4.17
N LYS A 117 -20.43 -5.99 -4.39
CA LYS A 117 -21.42 -6.13 -3.33
C LYS A 117 -21.00 -7.19 -2.32
N THR A 118 -20.52 -8.33 -2.78
CA THR A 118 -20.02 -9.41 -1.92
C THR A 118 -18.76 -9.00 -1.16
N LYS A 119 -17.79 -8.31 -1.78
CA LYS A 119 -16.61 -7.78 -1.07
C LYS A 119 -17.00 -6.80 0.04
N LEU A 120 -17.94 -5.91 -0.25
CA LEU A 120 -18.45 -4.94 0.72
C LEU A 120 -19.18 -5.64 1.87
N GLU A 121 -20.05 -6.60 1.58
CA GLU A 121 -20.74 -7.42 2.59
C GLU A 121 -19.76 -8.18 3.47
N MET A 122 -18.74 -8.82 2.89
CA MET A 122 -17.67 -9.50 3.62
C MET A 122 -16.91 -8.53 4.53
N LEU A 123 -16.59 -7.34 4.05
CA LEU A 123 -15.91 -6.33 4.85
C LEU A 123 -16.80 -5.85 6.01
N MET A 124 -18.06 -5.54 5.74
CA MET A 124 -19.03 -5.13 6.75
C MET A 124 -19.22 -6.20 7.84
N GLN A 125 -19.32 -7.46 7.42
CA GLN A 125 -19.41 -8.60 8.33
C GLN A 125 -18.16 -8.69 9.21
N LYS A 126 -16.96 -8.60 8.63
CA LYS A 126 -15.70 -8.62 9.38
C LYS A 126 -15.56 -7.46 10.36
N VAL A 127 -16.01 -6.26 9.99
CA VAL A 127 -15.94 -5.06 10.84
C VAL A 127 -17.03 -5.04 11.91
N GLY A 128 -18.07 -5.86 11.78
CA GLY A 128 -19.19 -5.90 12.72
C GLY A 128 -20.14 -4.70 12.58
N ILE A 129 -20.23 -4.11 11.38
CA ILE A 129 -21.22 -3.06 11.10
C ILE A 129 -22.58 -3.74 10.94
N LYS A 130 -23.48 -3.53 11.91
CA LYS A 130 -24.86 -4.01 11.86
C LYS A 130 -25.72 -2.98 11.12
N GLY A 131 -26.54 -3.44 10.18
CA GLY A 131 -27.44 -2.58 9.38
C GLY A 131 -26.83 -2.09 8.07
N LYS A 132 -27.51 -1.13 7.42
CA LYS A 132 -27.13 -0.58 6.12
C LYS A 132 -26.19 0.63 6.30
N PRO A 133 -24.90 0.55 5.95
CA PRO A 133 -23.99 1.67 6.07
C PRO A 133 -24.29 2.71 4.99
N LYS A 134 -23.95 3.97 5.29
CA LYS A 134 -23.87 5.01 4.27
C LYS A 134 -22.57 4.80 3.48
N VAL A 135 -22.70 4.40 2.21
CA VAL A 135 -21.57 4.24 1.30
C VAL A 135 -21.36 5.54 0.55
N ILE A 136 -20.15 6.08 0.63
CA ILE A 136 -19.71 7.24 -0.15
C ILE A 136 -18.66 6.72 -1.12
N ASP A 137 -19.04 6.58 -2.39
CA ASP A 137 -18.14 6.14 -3.45
C ASP A 137 -17.59 7.36 -4.18
N LEU A 138 -16.27 7.57 -4.08
CA LEU A 138 -15.53 8.64 -4.76
C LEU A 138 -14.72 8.09 -5.95
N THR A 139 -14.92 6.82 -6.33
CA THR A 139 -14.18 6.19 -7.43
C THR A 139 -14.57 6.86 -8.76
N ARG A 140 -13.56 7.26 -9.54
CA ARG A 140 -13.77 7.77 -10.91
C ARG A 140 -14.00 6.61 -11.88
N LYS A 141 -14.44 6.89 -13.11
CA LYS A 141 -14.58 5.87 -14.16
C LYS A 141 -13.24 5.21 -14.48
N GLU A 142 -12.17 6.00 -14.45
CA GLU A 142 -10.80 5.54 -14.64
C GLU A 142 -10.14 5.17 -13.31
N ALA A 143 -9.30 4.14 -13.35
CA ALA A 143 -8.64 3.61 -12.15
C ALA A 143 -7.45 4.48 -11.66
N THR A 144 -6.98 5.40 -12.50
CA THR A 144 -5.88 6.33 -12.22
C THR A 144 -6.33 7.76 -12.42
N VAL A 145 -5.59 8.72 -11.87
CA VAL A 145 -5.90 10.15 -12.03
C VAL A 145 -5.49 10.64 -13.42
N GLU A 146 -6.20 11.62 -13.97
CA GLU A 146 -5.95 12.17 -15.31
C GLU A 146 -4.55 12.82 -15.46
N THR A 147 -4.00 13.37 -14.37
CA THR A 147 -2.66 13.98 -14.36
C THR A 147 -1.53 12.94 -14.29
N LEU A 148 -1.86 11.65 -14.26
CA LEU A 148 -0.88 10.57 -14.29
C LEU A 148 -0.61 10.15 -15.73
N THR A 149 0.60 10.42 -16.21
CA THR A 149 1.12 9.83 -17.43
C THR A 149 1.63 8.43 -17.12
N GLU A 150 1.12 7.42 -17.81
CA GLU A 150 1.56 6.04 -17.66
C GLU A 150 2.27 5.59 -18.93
N THR A 151 3.40 4.90 -18.78
CA THR A 151 4.24 4.45 -19.90
C THR A 151 4.87 3.09 -19.61
N ARG A 152 5.34 2.41 -20.66
CA ARG A 152 6.06 1.13 -20.56
C ARG A 152 7.37 1.10 -21.34
N ILE A 153 8.28 0.28 -20.87
CA ILE A 153 9.42 -0.24 -21.63
C ILE A 153 9.28 -1.77 -21.65
N HIS A 154 9.35 -2.35 -22.85
CA HIS A 154 9.54 -3.78 -23.03
C HIS A 154 11.04 -4.05 -23.07
N CYS A 155 11.51 -4.94 -22.22
CA CYS A 155 12.93 -5.24 -22.11
C CYS A 155 13.15 -6.64 -21.56
N ASP A 156 14.28 -7.24 -21.87
CA ASP A 156 14.67 -8.49 -21.23
C ASP A 156 15.00 -8.29 -19.74
N THR A 157 15.05 -9.39 -18.99
CA THR A 157 15.27 -9.33 -17.54
C THR A 157 16.62 -8.68 -17.19
N GLU A 158 17.63 -8.92 -18.03
CA GLU A 158 18.99 -8.40 -17.86
C GLU A 158 19.08 -6.91 -18.18
N GLU A 159 18.23 -6.41 -19.07
CA GLU A 159 18.20 -5.01 -19.48
C GLU A 159 17.47 -4.10 -18.49
N LYS A 160 16.70 -4.66 -17.55
CA LYS A 160 15.94 -3.86 -16.58
C LYS A 160 16.82 -2.94 -15.74
N ASP A 161 18.01 -3.41 -15.36
CA ASP A 161 18.97 -2.61 -14.61
C ASP A 161 19.47 -1.42 -15.46
N TYR A 162 19.74 -1.66 -16.74
CA TYR A 162 20.15 -0.64 -17.70
C TYR A 162 19.06 0.43 -17.87
N TYR A 163 17.81 0.03 -18.13
CA TYR A 163 16.71 0.98 -18.30
C TYR A 163 16.39 1.76 -17.02
N LEU A 164 16.47 1.11 -15.86
CA LEU A 164 16.32 1.80 -14.58
C LEU A 164 17.41 2.88 -14.42
N TYR A 165 18.66 2.52 -14.66
CA TYR A 165 19.79 3.45 -14.54
C TYR A 165 19.69 4.60 -15.55
N TYR A 166 19.42 4.28 -16.82
CA TYR A 166 19.16 5.27 -17.88
C TYR A 166 18.09 6.27 -17.44
N PHE A 167 16.95 5.79 -16.95
CA PHE A 167 15.86 6.66 -16.53
C PHE A 167 16.28 7.57 -15.38
N LEU A 168 16.95 7.02 -14.36
CA LEU A 168 17.39 7.80 -13.19
C LEU A 168 18.41 8.90 -13.55
N LEU A 169 19.22 8.67 -14.59
CA LEU A 169 20.15 9.67 -15.10
C LEU A 169 19.46 10.76 -15.93
N GLN A 170 18.60 10.37 -16.86
CA GLN A 170 17.97 11.31 -17.79
C GLN A 170 16.82 12.12 -17.15
N HIS A 171 16.19 11.57 -16.10
CA HIS A 171 15.03 12.16 -15.45
C HIS A 171 15.28 12.34 -13.94
N PRO A 172 16.13 13.33 -13.56
CA PRO A 172 16.37 13.65 -12.16
C PRO A 172 15.07 14.08 -11.48
N GLY A 173 14.85 13.59 -10.27
CA GLY A 173 13.63 13.86 -9.52
C GLY A 173 13.41 12.87 -8.40
N ARG A 174 12.35 13.09 -7.62
CA ARG A 174 11.93 12.11 -6.61
C ARG A 174 11.29 10.92 -7.29
N THR A 175 12.03 9.81 -7.30
CA THR A 175 11.66 8.59 -8.01
C THR A 175 11.44 7.45 -7.02
N MET A 176 10.22 6.91 -6.97
CA MET A 176 9.93 5.69 -6.22
C MET A 176 10.06 4.47 -7.13
N VAL A 177 10.94 3.54 -6.79
CA VAL A 177 11.17 2.31 -7.56
C VAL A 177 10.61 1.14 -6.79
N PHE A 178 9.61 0.47 -7.36
CA PHE A 178 8.93 -0.66 -6.75
C PHE A 178 9.46 -2.01 -7.25
N ALA A 179 9.82 -2.87 -6.29
CA ALA A 179 10.10 -4.28 -6.53
C ALA A 179 9.18 -5.19 -5.71
N ASN A 180 8.99 -6.42 -6.18
CA ASN A 180 8.13 -7.43 -5.56
C ASN A 180 8.85 -8.24 -4.46
N SER A 181 10.18 -8.13 -4.33
CA SER A 181 10.97 -8.85 -3.32
C SER A 181 12.00 -7.98 -2.63
N ILE A 182 12.28 -8.30 -1.35
CA ILE A 182 13.29 -7.60 -0.55
C ILE A 182 14.70 -7.85 -1.13
N ASP A 183 14.97 -9.05 -1.63
CA ASP A 183 16.27 -9.38 -2.21
C ASP A 183 16.57 -8.56 -3.47
N CYS A 184 15.54 -8.29 -4.28
CA CYS A 184 15.66 -7.38 -5.42
C CYS A 184 16.03 -5.96 -4.96
N ILE A 185 15.36 -5.44 -3.91
CA ILE A 185 15.70 -4.13 -3.33
C ILE A 185 17.15 -4.10 -2.84
N LYS A 186 17.61 -5.12 -2.12
CA LYS A 186 18.99 -5.19 -1.63
C LYS A 186 19.99 -5.20 -2.79
N ARG A 187 19.77 -6.02 -3.81
CA ARG A 187 20.62 -6.09 -5.02
C ARG A 187 20.69 -4.75 -5.75
N LEU A 188 19.53 -4.14 -6.01
CA LEU A 188 19.44 -2.83 -6.67
C LEU A 188 20.09 -1.72 -5.83
N THR A 189 19.96 -1.78 -4.50
CA THR A 189 20.62 -0.82 -3.60
C THR A 189 22.14 -0.88 -3.80
N SER A 190 22.73 -2.07 -3.76
CA SER A 190 24.17 -2.24 -3.98
C SER A 190 24.61 -1.76 -5.37
N LEU A 191 23.88 -2.19 -6.41
CA LEU A 191 24.18 -1.84 -7.80
C LEU A 191 24.14 -0.33 -8.04
N LEU A 192 23.04 0.33 -7.69
CA LEU A 192 22.87 1.78 -7.88
C LEU A 192 23.79 2.61 -6.96
N THR A 193 24.28 2.05 -5.85
CA THR A 193 25.30 2.71 -5.03
C THR A 193 26.65 2.69 -5.72
N ILE A 194 27.03 1.59 -6.37
CA ILE A 194 28.27 1.50 -7.18
C ILE A 194 28.23 2.47 -8.37
N MET A 195 27.03 2.71 -8.91
CA MET A 195 26.81 3.67 -10.01
C MET A 195 26.48 5.09 -9.53
N ASP A 196 26.83 5.43 -8.29
CA ASP A 196 26.70 6.77 -7.69
C ASP A 196 25.28 7.40 -7.67
N CYS A 197 24.23 6.61 -7.89
CA CYS A 197 22.83 7.06 -7.78
C CYS A 197 22.33 7.22 -6.34
N ASN A 198 23.09 6.74 -5.35
CA ASN A 198 22.80 6.88 -3.91
C ASN A 198 21.34 6.54 -3.50
N PRO A 199 20.85 5.33 -3.83
CA PRO A 199 19.47 4.94 -3.55
C PRO A 199 19.17 4.82 -2.05
N LEU A 200 17.92 5.11 -1.66
CA LEU A 200 17.42 4.88 -0.32
C LEU A 200 16.55 3.61 -0.30
N PRO A 201 16.93 2.54 0.42
CA PRO A 201 16.08 1.35 0.53
C PRO A 201 14.95 1.55 1.55
N LEU A 202 13.81 0.92 1.30
CA LEU A 202 12.65 0.88 2.19
C LEU A 202 11.95 -0.48 2.10
N HIS A 203 12.20 -1.36 3.07
CA HIS A 203 11.58 -2.70 3.10
C HIS A 203 11.30 -3.20 4.52
N ALA A 204 10.50 -4.26 4.65
CA ALA A 204 10.02 -4.76 5.95
C ALA A 204 11.13 -5.27 6.88
N ASN A 205 12.22 -5.84 6.36
CA ASN A 205 13.35 -6.32 7.18
C ASN A 205 14.22 -5.18 7.76
N MET A 206 13.96 -3.91 7.42
CA MET A 206 14.71 -2.79 7.99
C MET A 206 14.18 -2.41 9.36
N HIS A 207 15.06 -1.97 10.25
CA HIS A 207 14.64 -1.38 11.51
C HIS A 207 13.80 -0.11 11.26
N GLN A 208 12.71 0.05 12.01
CA GLN A 208 11.77 1.16 11.84
C GLN A 208 12.46 2.55 11.89
N LYS A 209 13.47 2.72 12.76
CA LYS A 209 14.26 3.96 12.83
C LYS A 209 14.99 4.27 11.52
N GLN A 210 15.55 3.26 10.86
CA GLN A 210 16.22 3.43 9.56
C GLN A 210 15.21 3.73 8.45
N ARG A 211 14.05 3.06 8.46
CA ARG A 211 12.96 3.34 7.52
C ARG A 211 12.51 4.79 7.58
N LEU A 212 12.27 5.31 8.79
CA LEU A 212 11.89 6.72 9.00
C LEU A 212 12.98 7.68 8.52
N LYS A 213 14.24 7.42 8.87
CA LYS A 213 15.38 8.24 8.41
C LYS A 213 15.50 8.28 6.89
N ASN A 214 15.27 7.17 6.20
CA ASN A 214 15.31 7.13 4.74
C ASN A 214 14.12 7.87 4.13
N LEU A 215 12.94 7.81 4.74
CA LEU A 215 11.78 8.59 4.30
C LEU A 215 11.99 10.09 4.47
N GLU A 216 12.54 10.51 5.61
CA GLU A 216 12.91 11.90 5.87
C GLU A 216 13.92 12.39 4.81
N ARG A 217 15.00 11.64 4.59
CA ARG A 217 16.00 11.96 3.55
C ARG A 217 15.40 12.02 2.14
N PHE A 218 14.45 11.16 1.83
CA PHE A 218 13.79 11.17 0.53
C PHE A 218 12.89 12.40 0.37
N ALA A 219 12.18 12.79 1.43
CA ALA A 219 11.33 13.98 1.43
C ALA A 219 12.12 15.30 1.41
N GLU A 220 13.37 15.30 1.89
CA GLU A 220 14.26 16.47 1.90
C GLU A 220 14.99 16.68 0.55
N ARG A 221 15.26 15.61 -0.20
CA ARG A 221 16.04 15.67 -1.45
C ARG A 221 15.15 15.93 -2.66
N ASN A 222 15.58 16.79 -3.58
CA ASN A 222 14.82 17.06 -4.82
C ASN A 222 15.00 15.97 -5.88
N SER A 223 16.15 15.30 -5.91
CA SER A 223 16.42 14.15 -6.78
C SER A 223 16.97 13.00 -5.94
N CYS A 224 16.24 11.90 -5.88
CA CYS A 224 16.63 10.73 -5.10
C CYS A 224 15.80 9.50 -5.54
N PRO A 225 16.42 8.33 -5.72
CA PRO A 225 15.69 7.08 -5.84
C PRO A 225 15.34 6.51 -4.46
N LEU A 226 14.06 6.17 -4.24
CA LEU A 226 13.59 5.38 -3.10
C LEU A 226 13.18 3.99 -3.58
N LEU A 227 13.96 2.97 -3.23
CA LEU A 227 13.71 1.58 -3.61
C LEU A 227 12.81 0.92 -2.55
N THR A 228 11.61 0.49 -2.93
CA THR A 228 10.63 0.00 -1.96
C THR A 228 9.83 -1.22 -2.41
N THR A 229 9.34 -1.99 -1.43
CA THR A 229 8.31 -3.01 -1.64
C THR A 229 6.92 -2.44 -1.32
N ASP A 230 5.87 -3.13 -1.78
CA ASP A 230 4.47 -2.73 -1.53
C ASP A 230 4.15 -2.60 -0.04
N VAL A 231 4.62 -3.55 0.77
CA VAL A 231 4.36 -3.58 2.21
C VAL A 231 4.98 -2.37 2.90
N ALA A 232 6.15 -1.93 2.43
CA ALA A 232 6.89 -0.87 3.08
C ALA A 232 6.45 0.53 2.68
N ALA A 233 5.84 0.69 1.50
CA ALA A 233 5.35 1.97 0.97
C ALA A 233 3.88 2.28 1.29
N ARG A 234 3.09 1.30 1.71
CA ARG A 234 1.67 1.49 2.06
C ARG A 234 1.49 2.40 3.28
N GLY A 235 0.41 3.16 3.29
CA GLY A 235 0.08 4.13 4.36
C GLY A 235 1.06 5.30 4.52
N LEU A 236 2.05 5.44 3.64
CA LEU A 236 2.98 6.57 3.68
C LEU A 236 2.44 7.73 2.87
N ASP A 237 2.28 8.88 3.50
CA ASP A 237 2.10 10.13 2.79
C ASP A 237 3.46 10.74 2.47
N ILE A 238 3.84 10.70 1.20
CA ILE A 238 5.11 11.22 0.72
C ILE A 238 4.78 12.29 -0.32
N PRO A 239 5.02 13.57 -0.01
CA PRO A 239 4.65 14.64 -0.92
C PRO A 239 5.66 14.76 -2.07
N TYR A 240 5.16 15.18 -3.24
CA TYR A 240 5.96 15.54 -4.42
C TYR A 240 6.81 14.40 -5.02
N VAL A 241 6.31 13.16 -5.03
CA VAL A 241 6.91 12.12 -5.89
C VAL A 241 6.59 12.47 -7.34
N GLN A 242 7.61 12.59 -8.18
CA GLN A 242 7.46 12.91 -9.60
C GLN A 242 7.33 11.63 -10.44
N HIS A 243 8.15 10.62 -10.11
CA HIS A 243 8.24 9.39 -10.89
C HIS A 243 7.96 8.17 -10.02
N VAL A 244 7.20 7.24 -10.58
CA VAL A 244 7.01 5.89 -10.06
C VAL A 244 7.51 4.91 -11.11
N ILE A 245 8.48 4.07 -10.75
CA ILE A 245 8.99 3.01 -11.61
C ILE A 245 8.57 1.67 -11.05
N HIS A 246 7.81 0.90 -11.80
CA HIS A 246 7.52 -0.49 -11.51
C HIS A 246 8.63 -1.36 -12.12
N TYR A 247 9.76 -1.46 -11.40
CA TYR A 247 10.90 -2.30 -11.83
C TYR A 247 10.46 -3.76 -12.04
N GLN A 248 9.60 -4.25 -11.14
CA GLN A 248 8.86 -5.48 -11.33
C GLN A 248 7.37 -5.17 -11.40
N VAL A 249 6.67 -5.72 -12.40
CA VAL A 249 5.24 -5.52 -12.58
C VAL A 249 4.49 -5.97 -11.31
N PRO A 250 3.58 -5.14 -10.76
CA PRO A 250 2.83 -5.46 -9.54
C PRO A 250 2.02 -6.74 -9.74
N ARG A 251 1.75 -7.49 -8.67
CA ARG A 251 1.04 -8.79 -8.76
C ARG A 251 -0.47 -8.66 -8.99
N THR A 252 -1.04 -7.48 -8.74
CA THR A 252 -2.47 -7.23 -8.84
C THR A 252 -2.76 -5.81 -9.33
N SER A 253 -3.99 -5.57 -9.78
CA SER A 253 -4.50 -4.26 -10.23
C SER A 253 -4.52 -3.22 -9.11
N GLU A 254 -4.78 -3.66 -7.89
CA GLU A 254 -4.85 -2.83 -6.69
C GLU A 254 -3.45 -2.34 -6.34
N LEU A 255 -2.46 -3.24 -6.38
CA LEU A 255 -1.06 -2.86 -6.21
C LEU A 255 -0.59 -1.90 -7.30
N TYR A 256 -1.03 -2.10 -8.55
CA TYR A 256 -0.75 -1.16 -9.62
C TYR A 256 -1.26 0.24 -9.29
N VAL A 257 -2.55 0.38 -8.95
CA VAL A 257 -3.16 1.67 -8.57
C VAL A 257 -2.47 2.27 -7.35
N HIS A 258 -2.17 1.47 -6.33
CA HIS A 258 -1.50 1.91 -5.09
C HIS A 258 -0.06 2.40 -5.30
N ARG A 259 0.66 1.82 -6.27
CA ARG A 259 2.00 2.23 -6.66
C ARG A 259 1.94 3.49 -7.51
N SER A 260 1.15 3.48 -8.58
CA SER A 260 1.07 4.62 -9.51
C SER A 260 0.48 5.86 -8.82
N GLY A 261 -0.46 5.70 -7.89
CA GLY A 261 -0.99 6.78 -7.06
C GLY A 261 -0.03 7.34 -6.01
N ARG A 262 1.26 6.97 -6.05
CA ARG A 262 2.31 7.64 -5.26
C ARG A 262 2.75 8.95 -5.91
N THR A 263 2.68 9.04 -7.24
CA THR A 263 2.87 10.29 -7.99
C THR A 263 1.51 10.89 -8.37
N ALA A 264 1.52 12.01 -9.10
CA ALA A 264 0.33 12.72 -9.57
C ALA A 264 -0.66 13.11 -8.46
N ARG A 265 -0.15 13.44 -7.26
CA ARG A 265 -0.95 13.86 -6.11
C ARG A 265 -1.16 15.37 -6.11
N ALA A 266 -2.27 15.82 -5.51
CA ALA A 266 -2.59 17.23 -5.31
C ALA A 266 -2.55 18.08 -6.61
N ALA A 267 -3.12 17.54 -7.70
CA ALA A 267 -3.17 18.14 -9.03
C ALA A 267 -1.83 18.34 -9.75
N ASN A 268 -0.72 17.82 -9.19
CA ASN A 268 0.54 17.76 -9.94
C ASN A 268 0.48 16.68 -11.01
N GLU A 269 1.25 16.90 -12.08
CA GLU A 269 1.58 15.87 -13.05
C GLU A 269 2.51 14.82 -12.43
N GLY A 270 2.43 13.60 -12.94
CA GLY A 270 3.26 12.50 -12.48
C GLY A 270 3.46 11.44 -13.54
N LEU A 271 4.61 10.79 -13.52
CA LEU A 271 4.95 9.73 -14.46
C LEU A 271 5.01 8.37 -13.77
N SER A 272 4.30 7.38 -14.31
CA SER A 272 4.39 5.97 -13.92
C SER A 272 4.97 5.14 -15.06
N LEU A 273 6.18 4.63 -14.89
CA LEU A 273 6.89 3.80 -15.86
C LEU A 273 6.88 2.32 -15.45
N LEU A 274 6.49 1.43 -16.37
CA LEU A 274 6.54 -0.02 -16.18
C LEU A 274 7.69 -0.65 -16.98
N LEU A 275 8.54 -1.44 -16.31
CA LEU A 275 9.52 -2.30 -16.97
C LEU A 275 8.94 -3.70 -17.12
N ILE A 276 8.60 -4.08 -18.35
CA ILE A 276 7.86 -5.31 -18.66
C ILE A 276 8.81 -6.32 -19.30
N GLY A 277 9.16 -7.36 -18.54
CA GLY A 277 9.89 -8.51 -19.06
C GLY A 277 8.98 -9.58 -19.69
N PRO A 278 9.56 -10.58 -20.39
CA PRO A 278 8.80 -11.68 -20.99
C PRO A 278 7.90 -12.41 -19.97
N HIS A 279 8.41 -12.64 -18.76
CA HIS A 279 7.66 -13.28 -17.67
C HIS A 279 6.57 -12.41 -17.05
N ASP A 280 6.66 -11.08 -17.20
CA ASP A 280 5.70 -10.13 -16.65
C ASP A 280 4.48 -9.93 -17.56
N LEU A 281 4.62 -10.22 -18.86
CA LEU A 281 3.63 -9.88 -19.89
C LEU A 281 2.23 -10.44 -19.60
N ILE A 282 2.15 -11.69 -19.15
CA ILE A 282 0.87 -12.35 -18.81
C ILE A 282 0.18 -11.59 -17.66
N ASN A 283 0.94 -11.24 -16.63
CA ASN A 283 0.43 -10.57 -15.46
C ASN A 283 0.05 -9.11 -15.77
N PHE A 284 0.87 -8.41 -16.55
CA PHE A 284 0.56 -7.07 -17.07
C PHE A 284 -0.77 -7.04 -17.83
N LYS A 285 -0.96 -7.95 -18.81
CA LYS A 285 -2.22 -8.05 -19.58
C LYS A 285 -3.42 -8.30 -18.68
N LYS A 286 -3.27 -9.14 -17.64
CA LYS A 286 -4.33 -9.40 -16.66
C LYS A 286 -4.71 -8.14 -15.87
N ILE A 287 -3.72 -7.35 -15.46
CA ILE A 287 -3.93 -6.10 -14.73
C ILE A 287 -4.67 -5.10 -15.60
N TYR A 288 -4.19 -4.85 -16.82
CA TYR A 288 -4.81 -3.88 -17.73
C TYR A 288 -6.25 -4.25 -18.09
N LYS A 289 -6.52 -5.53 -18.34
CA LYS A 289 -7.88 -6.03 -18.54
C LYS A 289 -8.78 -5.81 -17.33
N THR A 290 -8.26 -5.97 -16.12
CA THR A 290 -9.03 -5.75 -14.87
C THR A 290 -9.34 -4.28 -14.66
N LEU A 291 -8.41 -3.40 -15.02
CA LEU A 291 -8.58 -1.95 -14.96
C LEU A 291 -9.43 -1.38 -16.10
N LYS A 292 -9.89 -2.24 -17.04
CA LYS A 292 -10.65 -1.83 -18.24
C LYS A 292 -9.95 -0.74 -19.04
N LYS A 293 -8.62 -0.83 -19.13
CA LYS A 293 -7.82 0.03 -20.01
C LYS A 293 -7.79 -0.64 -21.38
N ASP A 294 -8.58 -0.08 -22.30
CA ASP A 294 -8.80 -0.63 -23.66
C ASP A 294 -7.65 -0.29 -24.62
N GLU A 295 -6.83 0.70 -24.28
CA GLU A 295 -5.66 1.12 -25.06
C GLU A 295 -4.37 0.44 -24.57
N GLU A 296 -3.47 0.16 -25.51
CA GLU A 296 -2.12 -0.25 -25.15
C GLU A 296 -1.38 0.89 -24.47
N LEU A 297 -0.81 0.61 -23.31
CA LEU A 297 0.01 1.55 -22.57
C LEU A 297 1.12 2.15 -23.48
N PRO A 298 1.22 3.49 -23.60
CA PRO A 298 2.22 4.11 -24.46
C PRO A 298 3.65 3.67 -24.15
N PHE A 299 4.47 3.54 -25.19
CA PHE A 299 5.90 3.30 -25.01
C PHE A 299 6.57 4.54 -24.42
N PHE A 300 7.44 4.34 -23.45
CA PHE A 300 8.30 5.41 -22.96
C PHE A 300 9.32 5.76 -24.05
N PRO A 301 9.51 7.04 -24.39
CA PRO A 301 10.50 7.46 -25.37
C PRO A 301 11.90 7.26 -24.79
N VAL A 302 12.53 6.15 -25.16
CA VAL A 302 13.96 5.95 -24.90
C VAL A 302 14.71 6.54 -26.09
N GLU A 303 15.64 7.45 -25.83
CA GLU A 303 16.52 7.96 -26.88
C GLU A 303 17.40 6.81 -27.37
N ALA A 304 17.14 6.36 -28.60
CA ALA A 304 18.07 5.50 -29.30
C ALA A 304 19.30 6.33 -29.66
N LYS A 305 20.49 5.85 -29.30
CA LYS A 305 21.74 6.40 -29.83
C LYS A 305 21.79 6.25 -31.35
#